data_AF-A0A836EYJ3-F1
#
_entry.id   AF-A0A836EYJ3-F1
#
_cell.length_a   1.000
_cell.length_b   1.000
_cell.length_c   1.000
_cell.angle_alpha   90.00
_cell.angle_beta   90.00
_cell.angle_gamma   90.00
#
_symmetry.space_group_name_H-M   'P 1'
#
loop_
_entity.id
_entity.type
_entity.pdbx_description
1 polymer ?
#
loop_
_entity_poly.entity_id
_entity_poly.type
_entity_poly.pdbx_seq_one_letter_code
_entity_poly.pdbx_strand_id
1 'polypeptide(L)'
;MNDLPKLQYNGPEEPLDKYPVDESCVINDLARTFDDDDVAEPLQHEEIKVWTYDDDTKIVKEEKKEEEKEEEDIKTEPEIIDKTDIFTDFMTEFGAKRTKELAIKAEEKKKQLRQLIRVEQKKDDVSEETLITPEDEDIVSERVSTESSIHPCLRKIDISDSQLKLVNPYTVYQVPNDPGLLPAFWLLRERPPIYSTDGVQKFYDIIKRAGLRSIGSLKDMLLTDQLNLSYYGLKSPIMKAICEALVDNTLVRKLDFKDSKLSANACRYLNDLLLKNNTIIDLLLSGCRIGTNAAKNLYDAISENTILKVLDLSRCDIGNEGFGYIAFALSNNQDLESLDLSDNHLDEMCSKSLYNLLSQSKLTHLNLSWNSLHDAKVWKALVDGLRKNETLRSLNLSWNALGEECVPHLYNLLSRSRNIEKLNLSWNKFNGEHAEIIAEGISKNNTLQELQLGNNPLKAQGVSALIHAITPNISRNSALCFLDLENIWANKDILEDLETIKNVRPWVTIKLGGILSNYQLVGPNVRRILLKRANYEAMLPKQKKQQRNFGQFVMSLTDKLINRGMFARIY
;
A
#
# COMPACT_ATOMS: atom_id res chain seq x y z
N MET A 1 0.47 59.50 -29.38
CA MET A 1 1.29 58.95 -28.29
C MET A 1 1.34 57.44 -28.49
N ASN A 2 2.16 56.95 -29.43
CA ASN A 2 3.63 56.83 -29.33
C ASN A 2 3.96 55.77 -28.25
N ASP A 3 4.69 54.68 -28.48
CA ASP A 3 5.55 54.27 -29.59
C ASP A 3 5.73 52.73 -29.57
N LEU A 4 5.99 52.19 -30.77
CA LEU A 4 6.60 50.88 -31.13
C LEU A 4 8.01 50.68 -30.48
N PRO A 5 8.87 49.66 -30.77
CA PRO A 5 8.86 48.51 -31.74
C PRO A 5 9.36 47.14 -31.14
N LYS A 6 9.27 45.93 -31.74
CA LYS A 6 9.86 45.35 -32.99
C LYS A 6 11.42 45.48 -33.00
N LEU A 7 12.31 44.50 -33.26
CA LEU A 7 12.46 43.34 -34.16
C LEU A 7 13.67 42.48 -33.65
N GLN A 8 13.87 41.21 -33.99
CA GLN A 8 14.45 40.68 -35.25
C GLN A 8 14.25 39.14 -35.29
N TYR A 9 13.66 38.53 -36.33
CA TYR A 9 14.13 38.23 -37.70
C TYR A 9 14.92 36.92 -37.83
N ASN A 10 14.40 35.96 -38.62
CA ASN A 10 14.98 35.54 -39.92
C ASN A 10 14.19 34.36 -40.55
N GLY A 11 13.73 34.54 -41.80
CA GLY A 11 13.22 33.48 -42.71
C GLY A 11 14.36 32.69 -43.38
N PRO A 12 14.24 32.06 -44.59
CA PRO A 12 13.20 32.15 -45.66
C PRO A 12 12.50 30.79 -45.99
N GLU A 13 11.27 30.69 -46.56
CA GLU A 13 10.86 30.70 -48.00
C GLU A 13 11.54 29.58 -48.84
N GLU A 14 10.91 28.66 -49.59
CA GLU A 14 9.80 28.64 -50.59
C GLU A 14 9.66 27.16 -51.15
N PRO A 15 8.86 26.78 -52.18
CA PRO A 15 7.47 27.09 -52.54
C PRO A 15 6.63 25.84 -52.98
N LEU A 16 5.30 26.03 -53.08
CA LEU A 16 4.36 25.22 -53.87
C LEU A 16 4.36 25.66 -55.34
N ASP A 17 4.32 24.70 -56.28
CA ASP A 17 3.35 24.62 -57.40
C ASP A 17 3.76 23.60 -58.47
N LYS A 18 2.79 22.79 -58.95
CA LYS A 18 2.46 22.50 -60.37
C LYS A 18 1.70 21.17 -60.58
N TYR A 19 0.47 21.28 -61.08
CA TYR A 19 -0.26 20.32 -61.94
C TYR A 19 0.31 20.34 -63.39
N PRO A 20 -0.17 19.58 -64.41
CA PRO A 20 -0.99 18.34 -64.52
C PRO A 20 -0.45 17.31 -65.58
N VAL A 21 -1.26 16.27 -65.92
CA VAL A 21 -1.46 15.63 -67.28
C VAL A 21 -1.15 14.10 -67.44
N ASP A 22 -2.24 13.37 -67.76
CA ASP A 22 -2.51 12.22 -68.68
C ASP A 22 -2.11 10.73 -68.53
N GLU A 23 -3.19 9.93 -68.61
CA GLU A 23 -3.50 8.77 -69.49
C GLU A 23 -2.83 7.38 -69.37
N SER A 24 -3.67 6.39 -69.04
CA SER A 24 -3.94 5.18 -69.87
C SER A 24 -5.29 4.56 -69.41
N CYS A 25 -6.34 4.59 -70.24
CA CYS A 25 -6.78 3.57 -71.21
C CYS A 25 -7.19 2.20 -70.58
N VAL A 26 -8.30 1.51 -70.92
CA VAL A 26 -9.50 1.72 -71.77
C VAL A 26 -10.32 0.40 -71.68
N ILE A 27 -11.67 0.46 -71.54
CA ILE A 27 -12.75 -0.23 -72.33
C ILE A 27 -12.67 -1.77 -72.50
N ASN A 28 -13.72 -2.60 -72.54
CA ASN A 28 -15.18 -2.58 -72.41
C ASN A 28 -15.66 -4.04 -72.64
N ASP A 29 -16.93 -4.29 -72.29
CA ASP A 29 -17.96 -4.92 -73.15
C ASP A 29 -18.23 -6.44 -73.19
N LEU A 30 -19.55 -6.67 -73.09
CA LEU A 30 -20.41 -7.74 -73.61
C LEU A 30 -20.51 -9.04 -72.79
N ALA A 31 -21.68 -9.64 -72.53
CA ALA A 31 -23.11 -9.31 -72.50
C ALA A 31 -23.86 -10.66 -72.38
N ARG A 32 -25.11 -10.62 -71.87
CA ARG A 32 -26.22 -11.59 -72.12
C ARG A 32 -26.15 -12.91 -71.33
N THR A 33 -27.23 -13.43 -70.71
CA THR A 33 -28.65 -13.48 -71.11
C THR A 33 -29.61 -13.88 -69.95
N PHE A 34 -30.81 -13.26 -69.89
CA PHE A 34 -32.20 -13.79 -69.67
C PHE A 34 -32.57 -14.51 -68.35
N ASP A 35 -33.52 -13.98 -67.54
CA ASP A 35 -35.02 -14.18 -67.52
C ASP A 35 -35.39 -15.58 -66.97
N ASP A 36 -36.41 -15.88 -66.14
CA ASP A 36 -37.59 -15.23 -65.53
C ASP A 36 -38.22 -16.27 -64.54
N ASP A 37 -39.18 -15.81 -63.72
CA ASP A 37 -40.34 -16.54 -63.14
C ASP A 37 -40.29 -17.45 -61.87
N ASP A 38 -41.01 -16.95 -60.84
CA ASP A 38 -42.07 -17.55 -60.00
C ASP A 38 -42.21 -19.08 -59.79
N VAL A 39 -42.57 -19.48 -58.54
CA VAL A 39 -43.79 -20.26 -58.18
C VAL A 39 -43.77 -20.80 -56.72
N ALA A 40 -44.83 -20.42 -55.99
CA ALA A 40 -45.59 -21.04 -54.87
C ALA A 40 -45.30 -22.49 -54.41
N GLU A 41 -45.19 -22.81 -53.09
CA GLU A 41 -46.24 -23.25 -52.10
C GLU A 41 -45.86 -24.65 -51.53
N PRO A 42 -46.56 -25.29 -50.56
CA PRO A 42 -46.99 -24.88 -49.21
C PRO A 42 -46.66 -25.92 -48.09
N LEU A 43 -46.81 -25.52 -46.82
CA LEU A 43 -46.76 -26.40 -45.64
C LEU A 43 -48.08 -27.20 -45.48
N GLN A 44 -47.97 -28.52 -45.36
CA GLN A 44 -49.10 -29.43 -45.10
C GLN A 44 -49.41 -29.59 -43.60
N HIS A 45 -50.70 -29.77 -43.36
CA HIS A 45 -51.38 -30.12 -42.11
C HIS A 45 -50.94 -31.45 -41.49
N GLU A 46 -51.06 -31.57 -40.16
CA GLU A 46 -51.58 -32.76 -39.45
C GLU A 46 -51.83 -32.36 -37.97
N GLU A 47 -53.07 -32.01 -37.62
CA GLU A 47 -54.05 -32.84 -36.89
C GLU A 47 -53.81 -32.96 -35.37
N ILE A 48 -54.60 -32.15 -34.65
CA ILE A 48 -54.74 -32.11 -33.20
C ILE A 48 -55.67 -33.26 -32.78
N LYS A 49 -55.15 -34.21 -31.98
CA LYS A 49 -55.98 -35.16 -31.23
C LYS A 49 -56.54 -34.50 -29.97
N VAL A 50 -57.85 -34.37 -29.97
CA VAL A 50 -58.72 -34.03 -28.83
C VAL A 50 -58.60 -35.08 -27.74
N TRP A 51 -58.34 -34.66 -26.50
CA TRP A 51 -58.81 -35.35 -25.29
C TRP A 51 -59.44 -34.31 -24.37
N THR A 52 -60.67 -34.60 -23.97
CA THR A 52 -61.60 -33.79 -23.20
C THR A 52 -61.25 -33.74 -21.71
N TYR A 53 -61.62 -32.63 -21.08
CA TYR A 53 -61.61 -32.42 -19.64
C TYR A 53 -62.74 -33.20 -18.97
N ASP A 54 -62.43 -33.82 -17.82
CA ASP A 54 -63.39 -34.03 -16.75
C ASP A 54 -62.95 -33.17 -15.54
N ASP A 55 -63.86 -32.30 -15.12
CA ASP A 55 -63.85 -31.61 -13.84
C ASP A 55 -64.15 -32.63 -12.73
N ASP A 56 -63.47 -32.53 -11.58
CA ASP A 56 -64.18 -32.56 -10.30
C ASP A 56 -63.38 -32.05 -9.10
N THR A 57 -64.05 -31.13 -8.43
CA THR A 57 -63.90 -30.50 -7.11
C THR A 57 -63.15 -31.28 -5.99
N LYS A 58 -62.37 -30.56 -5.16
CA LYS A 58 -62.73 -30.26 -3.75
C LYS A 58 -61.73 -29.39 -2.98
N ILE A 59 -62.35 -28.48 -2.23
CA ILE A 59 -61.87 -27.49 -1.26
C ILE A 59 -61.34 -28.14 0.02
N VAL A 60 -60.25 -27.62 0.62
CA VAL A 60 -60.17 -27.30 2.07
C VAL A 60 -59.31 -26.05 2.27
N LYS A 61 -59.91 -25.10 2.99
CA LYS A 61 -59.35 -23.84 3.48
C LYS A 61 -58.55 -24.08 4.75
N GLU A 62 -57.55 -23.26 5.04
CA GLU A 62 -57.35 -22.75 6.41
C GLU A 62 -56.58 -21.42 6.37
N GLU A 63 -57.32 -20.34 6.68
CA GLU A 63 -56.82 -19.03 7.08
C GLU A 63 -56.86 -18.94 8.62
N LYS A 64 -55.92 -18.20 9.22
CA LYS A 64 -56.08 -17.23 10.33
C LYS A 64 -54.68 -16.74 10.73
N LYS A 65 -54.28 -15.46 10.64
CA LYS A 65 -54.74 -14.19 11.26
C LYS A 65 -54.34 -13.99 12.73
N GLU A 66 -53.94 -12.73 12.98
CA GLU A 66 -53.78 -11.99 14.24
C GLU A 66 -52.46 -12.19 15.01
N GLU A 67 -51.90 -11.22 15.73
CA GLU A 67 -51.84 -9.74 15.78
C GLU A 67 -51.07 -9.42 17.08
N GLU A 68 -50.69 -8.16 17.27
CA GLU A 68 -49.85 -7.58 18.32
C GLU A 68 -50.35 -7.71 19.78
N LYS A 69 -49.42 -7.58 20.76
CA LYS A 69 -49.50 -6.79 22.03
C LYS A 69 -48.33 -7.16 22.97
N GLU A 70 -47.43 -6.24 23.29
CA GLU A 70 -47.43 -5.24 24.39
C GLU A 70 -46.83 -5.75 25.71
N GLU A 71 -46.12 -4.81 26.35
CA GLU A 71 -45.30 -4.84 27.56
C GLU A 71 -46.07 -5.18 28.85
N GLU A 72 -45.37 -5.69 29.87
CA GLU A 72 -45.51 -5.16 31.24
C GLU A 72 -44.38 -5.61 32.20
N ASP A 73 -44.00 -4.64 33.04
CA ASP A 73 -42.93 -4.61 34.05
C ASP A 73 -43.12 -5.56 35.25
N ILE A 74 -42.00 -5.97 35.88
CA ILE A 74 -41.94 -6.19 37.34
C ILE A 74 -40.67 -5.55 37.91
N LYS A 75 -40.89 -4.57 38.81
CA LYS A 75 -39.93 -3.91 39.70
C LYS A 75 -39.58 -4.80 40.90
N THR A 76 -38.31 -4.79 41.31
CA THR A 76 -37.90 -5.04 42.71
C THR A 76 -36.81 -4.04 43.08
N GLU A 77 -37.07 -3.22 44.10
CA GLU A 77 -36.14 -2.27 44.72
C GLU A 77 -35.05 -2.99 45.56
N PRO A 78 -33.83 -2.43 45.68
CA PRO A 78 -32.81 -2.93 46.59
C PRO A 78 -32.75 -2.16 47.92
N GLU A 79 -32.41 -2.89 48.98
CA GLU A 79 -32.12 -2.39 50.32
C GLU A 79 -30.88 -1.46 50.36
N ILE A 80 -30.99 -0.42 51.17
CA ILE A 80 -30.00 0.64 51.36
C ILE A 80 -28.94 0.16 52.37
N ILE A 81 -27.69 0.03 51.93
CA ILE A 81 -26.51 -0.12 52.79
C ILE A 81 -25.72 1.19 52.70
N ASP A 82 -25.48 1.81 53.86
CA ASP A 82 -24.78 3.08 54.04
C ASP A 82 -23.41 3.10 53.35
N LYS A 83 -23.23 4.05 52.41
CA LYS A 83 -22.05 4.17 51.53
C LYS A 83 -20.98 5.15 52.04
N THR A 84 -20.96 5.50 53.32
CA THR A 84 -20.01 6.48 53.85
C THR A 84 -18.72 5.89 54.41
N ASP A 85 -18.65 4.59 54.70
CA ASP A 85 -17.49 4.00 55.42
C ASP A 85 -16.49 3.24 54.53
N ILE A 86 -16.82 2.91 53.29
CA ILE A 86 -15.91 2.16 52.40
C ILE A 86 -14.88 3.08 51.73
N PHE A 87 -15.26 4.34 51.46
CA PHE A 87 -14.40 5.29 50.75
C PHE A 87 -13.35 5.93 51.69
N THR A 88 -13.69 6.10 52.97
CA THR A 88 -12.78 6.65 53.98
C THR A 88 -11.69 5.65 54.35
N ASP A 89 -12.03 4.38 54.52
CA ASP A 89 -11.07 3.30 54.77
C ASP A 89 -10.14 3.07 53.57
N PHE A 90 -10.66 3.10 52.34
CA PHE A 90 -9.83 2.98 51.15
C PHE A 90 -8.83 4.14 51.01
N MET A 91 -9.27 5.38 51.27
CA MET A 91 -8.40 6.57 51.15
C MET A 91 -7.36 6.66 52.26
N THR A 92 -7.67 6.19 53.47
CA THR A 92 -6.69 6.14 54.58
C THR A 92 -5.64 5.04 54.36
N GLU A 93 -6.03 3.88 53.83
CA GLU A 93 -5.11 2.80 53.49
C GLU A 93 -4.19 3.18 52.31
N PHE A 94 -4.73 3.89 51.31
CA PHE A 94 -3.95 4.39 50.18
C PHE A 94 -2.97 5.49 50.59
N GLY A 95 -3.38 6.38 51.50
CA GLY A 95 -2.52 7.40 52.10
C GLY A 95 -1.36 6.79 52.91
N ALA A 96 -1.63 5.75 53.70
CA ALA A 96 -0.64 5.06 54.51
C ALA A 96 0.39 4.27 53.69
N LYS A 97 -0.01 3.70 52.54
CA LYS A 97 0.93 3.06 51.61
C LYS A 97 1.89 4.06 50.97
N ARG A 98 1.37 5.23 50.56
CA ARG A 98 2.17 6.27 49.89
C ARG A 98 3.19 6.91 50.83
N THR A 99 2.86 7.10 52.11
CA THR A 99 3.80 7.64 53.10
C THR A 99 4.91 6.64 53.43
N LYS A 100 4.61 5.33 53.46
CA LYS A 100 5.62 4.28 53.62
C LYS A 100 6.58 4.20 52.43
N GLU A 101 6.08 4.26 51.19
CA GLU A 101 6.94 4.28 49.99
C GLU A 101 7.82 5.53 49.91
N LEU A 102 7.30 6.69 50.28
CA LEU A 102 8.07 7.94 50.33
C LEU A 102 9.15 7.90 51.42
N ALA A 103 8.87 7.28 52.57
CA ALA A 103 9.84 7.08 53.63
C ALA A 103 10.98 6.15 53.18
N ILE A 104 10.67 5.04 52.50
CA ILE A 104 11.66 4.10 51.95
C ILE A 104 12.55 4.79 50.91
N LYS A 105 11.96 5.54 49.97
CA LYS A 105 12.72 6.32 48.97
C LYS A 105 13.59 7.42 49.60
N ALA A 106 13.14 8.04 50.69
CA ALA A 106 13.92 9.04 51.42
C ALA A 106 15.10 8.40 52.16
N GLU A 107 14.94 7.19 52.67
CA GLU A 107 15.98 6.44 53.37
C GLU A 107 17.05 5.89 52.40
N GLU A 108 16.64 5.45 51.21
CA GLU A 108 17.53 5.09 50.10
C GLU A 108 18.36 6.28 49.62
N LYS A 109 17.75 7.46 49.46
CA LYS A 109 18.49 8.70 49.16
C LYS A 109 19.47 9.08 50.25
N LYS A 110 19.11 8.91 51.54
CA LYS A 110 20.03 9.13 52.66
C LYS A 110 21.20 8.13 52.65
N LYS A 111 20.99 6.86 52.26
CA LYS A 111 22.07 5.88 52.11
C LYS A 111 23.01 6.24 50.96
N GLN A 112 22.47 6.66 49.81
CA GLN A 112 23.27 7.13 48.67
C GLN A 112 24.09 8.38 49.02
N LEU A 113 23.52 9.34 49.75
CA LEU A 113 24.24 10.52 50.26
C LEU A 113 25.34 10.15 51.27
N ARG A 114 25.11 9.16 52.15
CA ARG A 114 26.15 8.67 53.08
C ARG A 114 27.29 7.94 52.38
N GLN A 115 27.04 7.32 51.22
CA GLN A 115 28.09 6.71 50.39
C GLN A 115 28.91 7.76 49.65
N LEU A 116 28.28 8.83 49.17
CA LEU A 116 28.97 9.96 48.51
C LEU A 116 29.85 10.79 49.46
N ILE A 117 29.50 10.86 50.75
CA ILE A 117 30.22 11.69 51.74
C ILE A 117 31.44 10.97 52.37
N ARG A 118 31.73 9.71 51.98
CA ARG A 118 32.74 8.88 52.67
C ARG A 118 34.00 8.58 51.84
N VAL A 119 34.59 9.60 51.21
CA VAL A 119 35.96 9.68 50.64
C VAL A 119 36.25 11.20 50.56
N GLU A 120 37.21 11.86 51.20
CA GLU A 120 38.42 11.55 51.95
C GLU A 120 38.68 12.72 52.92
N GLN A 121 38.98 12.42 54.19
CA GLN A 121 39.79 13.30 55.06
C GLN A 121 41.12 12.59 55.28
N LYS A 122 42.22 13.19 54.81
CA LYS A 122 43.61 13.07 55.30
C LYS A 122 44.39 14.25 54.69
N LYS A 123 44.61 15.32 55.47
CA LYS A 123 45.80 15.63 56.30
C LYS A 123 47.04 15.93 55.46
N ASP A 124 47.41 17.21 55.48
CA ASP A 124 48.73 17.76 55.16
C ASP A 124 49.83 17.05 55.97
N ASP A 125 50.99 16.80 55.34
CA ASP A 125 52.29 17.21 55.86
C ASP A 125 53.47 16.84 54.92
N VAL A 126 54.32 17.86 54.70
CA VAL A 126 55.79 17.86 54.50
C VAL A 126 56.41 17.63 53.09
N SER A 127 57.36 18.55 52.83
CA SER A 127 58.29 18.82 51.74
C SER A 127 59.23 17.68 51.32
N GLU A 128 59.71 17.69 50.06
CA GLU A 128 61.12 17.95 49.70
C GLU A 128 61.39 17.79 48.18
N GLU A 129 62.10 18.80 47.65
CA GLU A 129 63.18 18.80 46.67
C GLU A 129 63.07 18.25 45.22
N THR A 130 63.55 19.14 44.34
CA THR A 130 64.00 19.07 42.95
C THR A 130 64.99 17.96 42.60
N LEU A 131 65.02 17.54 41.33
CA LEU A 131 66.24 17.25 40.55
C LEU A 131 65.93 17.18 39.04
N ILE A 132 66.99 17.29 38.24
CA ILE A 132 67.10 17.95 36.92
C ILE A 132 67.53 16.91 35.83
N THR A 133 66.82 16.90 34.69
CA THR A 133 67.25 16.63 33.28
C THR A 133 67.80 15.23 32.85
N PRO A 134 68.14 14.99 31.55
CA PRO A 134 67.28 14.85 30.36
C PRO A 134 67.70 13.62 29.49
N GLU A 135 67.08 13.37 28.32
CA GLU A 135 67.76 12.87 27.09
C GLU A 135 66.79 12.76 25.90
N ASP A 136 67.30 13.14 24.73
CA ASP A 136 66.67 13.34 23.41
C ASP A 136 66.52 12.04 22.58
N GLU A 137 65.69 12.05 21.52
CA GLU A 137 66.01 11.50 20.17
C GLU A 137 64.83 11.67 19.15
N ASP A 138 64.99 12.67 18.28
CA ASP A 138 64.94 12.73 16.80
C ASP A 138 63.87 12.07 15.84
N ILE A 139 63.23 12.98 15.06
CA ILE A 139 63.06 13.11 13.58
C ILE A 139 62.22 12.06 12.74
N VAL A 140 61.24 12.56 11.94
CA VAL A 140 61.16 12.54 10.43
C VAL A 140 59.72 12.70 9.89
N SER A 141 59.53 13.80 9.12
CA SER A 141 58.70 14.13 7.91
C SER A 141 57.27 13.54 7.70
N GLU A 142 56.32 14.14 6.98
CA GLU A 142 56.36 14.84 5.69
C GLU A 142 54.94 15.37 5.35
N ARG A 143 54.77 16.60 4.79
CA ARG A 143 53.96 16.87 3.57
C ARG A 143 53.76 18.35 3.24
N VAL A 144 53.89 18.58 1.94
CA VAL A 144 53.86 19.80 1.12
C VAL A 144 52.42 20.24 0.80
N SER A 145 52.12 21.55 0.83
CA SER A 145 51.34 22.24 -0.23
C SER A 145 51.27 23.78 -0.05
N THR A 146 52.11 24.47 -0.83
CA THR A 146 51.85 25.68 -1.65
C THR A 146 50.81 26.72 -1.20
N GLU A 147 51.30 27.88 -0.76
CA GLU A 147 50.59 29.17 -0.65
C GLU A 147 50.47 29.89 -2.01
N SER A 148 49.35 30.56 -2.26
CA SER A 148 49.24 31.99 -2.65
C SER A 148 47.75 32.36 -2.86
N SER A 149 47.19 33.51 -2.48
CA SER A 149 47.63 34.66 -1.69
C SER A 149 46.45 35.63 -1.54
N ILE A 150 45.83 35.75 -0.36
CA ILE A 150 45.10 36.96 0.06
C ILE A 150 45.36 37.16 1.58
N HIS A 151 45.87 38.34 1.92
CA HIS A 151 46.19 38.89 3.26
C HIS A 151 47.55 38.50 3.90
N PRO A 152 48.42 39.48 4.24
CA PRO A 152 49.70 39.24 4.93
C PRO A 152 49.58 38.81 6.40
N CYS A 153 48.36 38.52 6.90
CA CYS A 153 48.09 38.39 8.33
C CYS A 153 47.68 36.98 8.77
N LEU A 154 47.60 36.01 7.87
CA LEU A 154 47.20 34.63 8.20
C LEU A 154 48.13 33.61 7.55
N ARG A 155 49.44 33.78 7.77
CA ARG A 155 50.37 32.67 7.62
C ARG A 155 50.08 31.70 8.77
N LYS A 156 49.64 30.48 8.47
CA LYS A 156 49.60 29.42 9.47
C LYS A 156 51.04 29.16 9.89
N ILE A 157 51.38 29.60 11.10
CA ILE A 157 52.62 29.21 11.75
C ILE A 157 52.30 27.87 12.40
N ASP A 158 52.86 26.78 11.88
CA ASP A 158 52.84 25.50 12.55
C ASP A 158 53.83 25.57 13.72
N ILE A 159 53.30 25.90 14.90
CA ILE A 159 54.04 26.01 16.15
C ILE A 159 53.92 24.66 16.86
N SER A 160 55.03 24.01 17.17
CA SER A 160 55.03 22.81 18.01
C SER A 160 54.62 23.16 19.45
N ASP A 161 53.98 22.23 20.17
CA ASP A 161 53.57 22.45 21.57
C ASP A 161 54.74 22.86 22.51
N SER A 162 55.98 22.58 22.11
CA SER A 162 57.20 23.03 22.78
C SER A 162 57.54 24.51 22.54
N GLN A 163 57.17 25.10 21.39
CA GLN A 163 57.39 26.51 21.09
C GLN A 163 56.36 27.44 21.76
N LEU A 164 55.18 26.95 22.13
CA LEU A 164 54.21 27.70 22.95
C LEU A 164 54.67 27.91 24.40
N LYS A 165 55.69 27.18 24.87
CA LYS A 165 56.19 27.26 26.25
C LYS A 165 57.34 28.25 26.45
N LEU A 166 57.90 28.83 25.39
CA LEU A 166 58.85 29.94 25.51
C LEU A 166 58.10 31.28 25.60
N VAL A 167 57.27 31.39 26.63
CA VAL A 167 56.69 32.67 27.04
C VAL A 167 57.82 33.49 27.65
N ASN A 168 58.26 34.50 26.92
CA ASN A 168 59.22 35.48 27.39
C ASN A 168 58.72 36.07 28.73
N PRO A 169 59.47 35.93 29.86
CA PRO A 169 58.97 36.29 31.19
C PRO A 169 58.62 37.78 31.34
N TYR A 170 59.07 38.62 30.40
CA TYR A 170 58.80 40.05 30.37
C TYR A 170 57.65 40.48 29.44
N THR A 171 57.04 39.54 28.71
CA THR A 171 55.84 39.80 27.88
C THR A 171 54.68 38.87 28.24
N VAL A 172 54.53 38.56 29.52
CA VAL A 172 53.25 38.10 30.04
C VAL A 172 52.35 39.32 30.09
N TYR A 173 51.58 39.57 29.01
CA TYR A 173 50.37 40.35 29.17
C TYR A 173 49.53 39.61 30.23
N GLN A 174 49.52 40.12 31.45
CA GLN A 174 48.59 39.61 32.44
C GLN A 174 47.21 39.75 31.82
N VAL A 175 46.46 38.63 31.76
CA VAL A 175 45.05 38.69 31.42
C VAL A 175 44.47 39.76 32.34
N PRO A 176 43.92 40.86 31.82
CA PRO A 176 43.40 41.93 32.66
C PRO A 176 42.45 41.27 33.66
N ASN A 177 42.74 41.43 34.94
CA ASN A 177 41.92 40.88 36.02
C ASN A 177 40.68 41.78 36.17
N ASP A 178 39.95 41.92 35.07
CA ASP A 178 38.76 42.70 34.94
C ASP A 178 37.60 41.78 35.34
N PRO A 179 36.90 42.06 36.45
CA PRO A 179 35.80 41.23 36.94
C PRO A 179 34.64 41.12 35.93
N GLY A 180 34.61 41.94 34.86
CA GLY A 180 33.68 41.81 33.74
C GLY A 180 34.08 40.81 32.65
N LEU A 181 35.38 40.48 32.53
CA LEU A 181 35.90 39.64 31.44
C LEU A 181 35.67 38.15 31.68
N LEU A 182 35.74 37.69 32.93
CA LEU A 182 35.40 36.32 33.32
C LEU A 182 33.93 36.01 33.00
N PRO A 183 32.93 36.80 33.47
CA PRO A 183 31.55 36.66 33.04
C PRO A 183 31.41 36.68 31.52
N ALA A 184 32.08 37.59 30.82
CA ALA A 184 31.99 37.69 29.35
C ALA A 184 32.52 36.44 28.62
N PHE A 185 33.61 35.84 29.10
CA PHE A 185 34.16 34.61 28.51
C PHE A 185 33.24 33.39 28.73
N TRP A 186 32.59 33.32 29.90
CA TRP A 186 31.63 32.26 30.22
C TRP A 186 30.21 32.52 29.66
N LEU A 187 29.84 33.78 29.35
CA LEU A 187 28.58 34.15 28.70
C LEU A 187 28.56 33.87 27.20
N LEU A 188 29.72 33.86 26.53
CA LEU A 188 29.78 33.69 25.06
C LEU A 188 29.40 32.28 24.57
N ARG A 189 29.40 31.28 25.45
CA ARG A 189 28.84 29.95 25.15
C ARG A 189 27.81 29.60 26.20
N GLU A 190 26.55 29.94 25.92
CA GLU A 190 25.43 29.34 26.65
C GLU A 190 25.62 27.82 26.68
N ARG A 191 25.67 27.24 27.89
CA ARG A 191 25.76 25.78 28.02
C ARG A 191 24.53 25.18 27.32
N PRO A 192 24.69 24.12 26.51
CA PRO A 192 23.54 23.49 25.88
C PRO A 192 22.56 23.04 26.97
N PRO A 193 21.27 23.33 26.82
CA PRO A 193 20.25 22.87 27.77
C PRO A 193 20.26 21.34 27.82
N ILE A 194 20.20 20.79 29.03
CA ILE A 194 20.08 19.36 29.27
C ILE A 194 18.58 19.03 29.26
N TYR A 195 18.18 18.11 28.40
CA TYR A 195 16.78 17.71 28.24
C TYR A 195 16.49 16.37 28.93
N SER A 196 15.23 16.17 29.34
CA SER A 196 14.72 14.85 29.73
C SER A 196 14.76 13.88 28.54
N THR A 197 14.89 12.59 28.83
CA THR A 197 14.82 11.49 27.85
C THR A 197 13.50 11.44 27.10
N ASP A 198 12.44 12.05 27.64
CA ASP A 198 11.11 12.04 27.00
C ASP A 198 11.05 12.88 25.70
N GLY A 199 12.04 13.75 25.45
CA GLY A 199 12.13 14.57 24.23
C GLY A 199 11.12 15.73 24.15
N VAL A 200 10.09 15.77 24.99
CA VAL A 200 9.02 16.78 24.99
C VAL A 200 9.56 18.21 25.16
N GLN A 201 10.41 18.44 26.17
CA GLN A 201 10.98 19.78 26.42
C GLN A 201 11.87 20.24 25.26
N LYS A 202 12.69 19.31 24.72
CA LYS A 202 13.55 19.55 23.57
C LYS A 202 12.74 20.00 22.36
N PHE A 203 11.63 19.32 22.08
CA PHE A 203 10.72 19.69 21.00
C PHE A 203 10.15 21.11 21.15
N TYR A 204 9.59 21.45 22.32
CA TYR A 204 9.00 22.78 22.54
C TYR A 204 10.04 23.91 22.48
N ASP A 205 11.25 23.68 22.97
CA ASP A 205 12.32 24.67 22.90
C ASP A 205 12.79 24.89 21.46
N ILE A 206 12.91 23.83 20.65
CA ILE A 206 13.24 23.95 19.22
C ILE A 206 12.13 24.69 18.47
N ILE A 207 10.86 24.37 18.70
CA ILE A 207 9.73 25.05 18.05
C ILE A 207 9.65 26.52 18.44
N LYS A 208 9.86 26.83 19.72
CA LYS A 208 9.86 28.21 20.22
C LYS A 208 10.99 29.01 19.60
N ARG A 209 12.20 28.43 19.50
CA ARG A 209 13.35 29.05 18.80
C ARG A 209 13.08 29.25 17.31
N ALA A 210 12.36 28.33 16.68
CA ALA A 210 11.99 28.42 15.27
C ALA A 210 10.79 29.35 15.00
N GLY A 211 10.10 29.85 16.03
CA GLY A 211 8.91 30.70 15.88
C GLY A 211 7.71 29.97 15.27
N LEU A 212 7.61 28.65 15.46
CA LEU A 212 6.56 27.81 14.86
C LEU A 212 5.44 27.53 15.88
N ARG A 213 4.25 27.15 15.38
CA ARG A 213 3.17 26.63 16.25
C ARG A 213 3.44 25.17 16.58
N SER A 214 3.34 24.83 17.86
CA SER A 214 3.50 23.47 18.33
C SER A 214 2.26 22.62 18.04
N ILE A 215 2.48 21.31 17.89
CA ILE A 215 1.42 20.31 17.82
C ILE A 215 1.08 19.94 19.27
N GLY A 216 -0.14 20.26 19.73
CA GLY A 216 -0.55 20.03 21.12
C GLY A 216 -0.49 18.56 21.52
N SER A 217 -0.99 17.67 20.67
CA SER A 217 -1.06 16.22 20.92
C SER A 217 0.31 15.53 21.00
N LEU A 218 1.37 16.17 20.49
CA LEU A 218 2.69 15.55 20.37
C LEU A 218 3.34 15.31 21.74
N LYS A 219 3.03 16.15 22.73
CA LYS A 219 3.48 15.96 24.11
C LYS A 219 3.05 14.60 24.65
N ASP A 220 1.79 14.25 24.45
CA ASP A 220 1.21 13.02 25.00
C ASP A 220 1.71 11.82 24.17
N MET A 221 1.85 11.98 22.86
CA MET A 221 2.36 10.94 21.96
C MET A 221 3.82 10.55 22.22
N LEU A 222 4.70 11.51 22.54
CA LEU A 222 6.11 11.23 22.86
C LEU A 222 6.29 10.41 24.15
N LEU A 223 5.26 10.38 25.01
CA LEU A 223 5.24 9.57 26.24
C LEU A 223 4.66 8.18 26.01
N THR A 224 4.20 7.88 24.79
CA THR A 224 3.62 6.58 24.42
C THR A 224 4.54 5.80 23.49
N ASP A 225 4.24 4.51 23.32
CA ASP A 225 4.99 3.61 22.43
C ASP A 225 4.84 3.95 20.93
N GLN A 226 3.78 4.66 20.57
CA GLN A 226 3.42 4.94 19.19
C GLN A 226 3.21 6.43 18.95
N LEU A 227 3.94 6.98 17.99
CA LEU A 227 3.78 8.35 17.53
C LEU A 227 3.12 8.33 16.16
N ASN A 228 1.85 8.73 16.11
CA ASN A 228 1.05 8.79 14.90
C ASN A 228 0.85 10.24 14.46
N LEU A 229 1.51 10.60 13.35
CA LEU A 229 1.38 11.88 12.68
C LEU A 229 0.92 11.69 11.23
N SER A 230 -0.04 10.78 11.03
CA SER A 230 -0.69 10.57 9.73
C SER A 230 -1.54 11.80 9.33
N TYR A 231 -1.52 12.15 8.05
CA TYR A 231 -2.29 13.26 7.45
C TYR A 231 -2.00 14.67 7.99
N TYR A 232 -0.96 14.87 8.80
CA TYR A 232 -0.62 16.18 9.38
C TYR A 232 0.04 17.16 8.41
N GLY A 233 0.58 16.67 7.28
CA GLY A 233 1.24 17.54 6.29
C GLY A 233 2.43 18.30 6.88
N LEU A 234 3.36 17.57 7.51
CA LEU A 234 4.44 18.14 8.29
C LEU A 234 5.42 18.95 7.42
N LYS A 235 5.66 20.21 7.82
CA LYS A 235 6.71 21.03 7.21
C LYS A 235 8.09 20.58 7.70
N SER A 236 9.10 20.71 6.85
CA SER A 236 10.49 20.30 7.13
C SER A 236 11.06 20.79 8.48
N PRO A 237 10.82 22.03 8.94
CA PRO A 237 11.32 22.48 10.24
C PRO A 237 10.66 21.79 11.44
N ILE A 238 9.37 21.47 11.32
CA ILE A 238 8.64 20.71 12.35
C ILE A 238 9.18 19.29 12.39
N MET A 239 9.39 18.67 11.21
CA MET A 239 10.00 17.36 11.12
C MET A 239 11.37 17.31 11.79
N LYS A 240 12.22 18.32 11.55
CA LYS A 240 13.52 18.44 12.21
C LYS A 240 13.37 18.46 13.73
N ALA A 241 12.44 19.26 14.26
CA ALA A 241 12.20 19.34 15.70
C ALA A 241 11.73 18.00 16.30
N ILE A 242 10.88 17.26 15.56
CA ILE A 242 10.39 15.94 15.96
C ILE A 242 11.54 14.93 15.96
N CYS A 243 12.31 14.86 14.87
CA CYS A 243 13.46 13.96 14.79
C CYS A 243 14.47 14.25 15.90
N GLU A 244 14.85 15.51 16.13
CA GLU A 244 15.80 15.86 17.20
C GLU A 244 15.28 15.50 18.61
N ALA A 245 13.97 15.59 18.84
CA ALA A 245 13.34 15.17 20.09
C ALA A 245 13.34 13.64 20.27
N LEU A 246 13.20 12.89 19.17
CA LEU A 246 13.15 11.44 19.17
C LEU A 246 14.52 10.77 19.26
N VAL A 247 15.63 11.46 18.93
CA VAL A 247 16.99 10.89 19.00
C VAL A 247 17.27 10.27 20.37
N ASP A 248 16.92 10.98 21.44
CA ASP A 248 17.18 10.55 22.83
C ASP A 248 15.97 9.84 23.46
N ASN A 249 14.85 9.71 22.72
CA ASN A 249 13.62 9.13 23.22
C ASN A 249 13.73 7.61 23.24
N THR A 250 13.41 7.02 24.40
CA THR A 250 13.50 5.58 24.64
C THR A 250 12.14 4.87 24.66
N LEU A 251 11.05 5.63 24.57
CA LEU A 251 9.69 5.15 24.72
C LEU A 251 9.06 4.80 23.37
N VAL A 252 9.29 5.62 22.34
CA VAL A 252 8.65 5.46 21.05
C VAL A 252 9.31 4.34 20.24
N ARG A 253 8.50 3.35 19.85
CA ARG A 253 8.91 2.23 18.99
C ARG A 253 8.28 2.27 17.60
N LYS A 254 7.10 2.86 17.48
CA LYS A 254 6.38 2.97 16.21
C LYS A 254 6.22 4.42 15.77
N LEU A 255 6.71 4.73 14.58
CA LEU A 255 6.58 6.02 13.93
C LEU A 255 5.67 5.91 12.70
N ASP A 256 4.57 6.64 12.72
CA ASP A 256 3.62 6.69 11.61
C ASP A 256 3.52 8.11 11.04
N PHE A 257 3.92 8.28 9.80
CA PHE A 257 3.81 9.52 9.03
C PHE A 257 2.94 9.35 7.78
N LYS A 258 2.01 8.38 7.78
CA LYS A 258 1.19 8.07 6.60
C LYS A 258 0.52 9.30 6.00
N ASP A 259 0.60 9.43 4.68
CA ASP A 259 0.03 10.52 3.87
C ASP A 259 0.46 11.93 4.33
N SER A 260 1.55 12.05 5.10
CA SER A 260 2.15 13.32 5.49
C SER A 260 3.27 13.68 4.53
N LYS A 261 2.92 14.11 3.31
CA LYS A 261 3.86 14.56 2.24
C LYS A 261 5.22 15.04 2.78
N LEU A 262 6.23 14.19 2.70
CA LEU A 262 7.56 14.47 3.25
C LEU A 262 8.44 15.12 2.19
N SER A 263 9.23 16.11 2.60
CA SER A 263 10.27 16.68 1.73
C SER A 263 11.54 15.82 1.75
N ALA A 264 12.41 16.00 0.76
CA ALA A 264 13.72 15.31 0.74
C ALA A 264 14.57 15.62 1.99
N ASN A 265 14.46 16.85 2.53
CA ASN A 265 15.13 17.24 3.78
C ASN A 265 14.53 16.53 4.99
N ALA A 266 13.21 16.31 5.02
CA ALA A 266 12.56 15.53 6.07
C ALA A 266 13.10 14.09 6.09
N CYS A 267 13.30 13.47 4.93
CA CYS A 267 13.89 12.13 4.84
C CYS A 267 15.34 12.09 5.31
N ARG A 268 16.12 13.16 5.08
CA ARG A 268 17.47 13.29 5.66
C ARG A 268 17.44 13.35 7.19
N TYR A 269 16.49 14.09 7.78
CA TYR A 269 16.34 14.11 9.24
C TYR A 269 15.86 12.77 9.81
N LEU A 270 15.04 12.02 9.06
CA LEU A 270 14.68 10.65 9.42
C LEU A 270 15.89 9.71 9.36
N ASN A 271 16.73 9.85 8.34
CA ASN A 271 17.98 9.09 8.23
C ASN A 271 18.89 9.33 9.45
N ASP A 272 19.11 10.59 9.80
CA ASP A 272 19.92 10.96 10.97
C ASP A 272 19.30 10.46 12.30
N LEU A 273 17.97 10.41 12.38
CA LEU A 273 17.25 9.85 13.54
C LEU A 273 17.49 8.35 13.65
N LEU A 274 17.27 7.59 12.58
CA LEU A 274 17.38 6.13 12.57
C LEU A 274 18.81 5.64 12.78
N LEU A 275 19.83 6.42 12.40
CA LEU A 275 21.22 6.07 12.68
C LEU A 275 21.59 6.20 14.16
N LYS A 276 20.89 7.05 14.91
CA LYS A 276 21.22 7.35 16.32
C LYS A 276 20.25 6.71 17.30
N ASN A 277 18.99 6.60 16.92
CA ASN A 277 17.95 6.06 17.77
C ASN A 277 17.97 4.53 17.72
N ASN A 278 17.90 3.93 18.90
CA ASN A 278 17.96 2.49 19.08
C ASN A 278 16.65 1.87 19.60
N THR A 279 15.52 2.54 19.40
CA THR A 279 14.22 2.09 19.91
C THR A 279 13.15 1.94 18.85
N ILE A 280 13.26 2.63 17.71
CA ILE A 280 12.27 2.59 16.64
C ILE A 280 12.36 1.24 15.90
N ILE A 281 11.27 0.48 15.92
CA ILE A 281 11.12 -0.84 15.32
C ILE A 281 10.27 -0.76 14.05
N ASP A 282 9.22 0.08 14.08
CA ASP A 282 8.24 0.21 13.01
C ASP A 282 8.27 1.64 12.43
N LEU A 283 8.55 1.76 11.14
CA LEU A 283 8.52 3.03 10.42
C LEU A 283 7.52 2.96 9.26
N LEU A 284 6.42 3.70 9.40
CA LEU A 284 5.36 3.78 8.40
C LEU A 284 5.39 5.12 7.67
N LEU A 285 5.75 5.07 6.39
CA LEU A 285 5.87 6.23 5.50
C LEU A 285 4.94 6.15 4.28
N SER A 286 3.90 5.30 4.34
CA SER A 286 2.93 5.13 3.26
C SER A 286 2.40 6.47 2.74
N GLY A 287 2.34 6.68 1.43
CA GLY A 287 1.73 7.89 0.84
C GLY A 287 2.54 9.19 1.03
N CYS A 288 3.80 9.12 1.49
CA CYS A 288 4.59 10.32 1.78
C CYS A 288 5.17 11.02 0.54
N ARG A 289 5.03 10.46 -0.67
CA ARG A 289 5.63 10.98 -1.93
C ARG A 289 7.12 11.32 -1.78
N ILE A 290 7.88 10.36 -1.26
CA ILE A 290 9.30 10.48 -0.98
C ILE A 290 10.07 10.79 -2.27
N GLY A 291 9.80 10.05 -3.35
CA GLY A 291 10.52 10.17 -4.61
C GLY A 291 11.93 9.55 -4.57
N THR A 292 12.57 9.47 -5.73
CA THR A 292 13.89 8.85 -5.93
C THR A 292 14.98 9.47 -5.05
N ASN A 293 15.10 10.80 -5.05
CA ASN A 293 16.16 11.52 -4.34
C ASN A 293 16.05 11.37 -2.81
N ALA A 294 14.84 11.32 -2.28
CA ALA A 294 14.67 11.18 -0.85
C ALA A 294 14.81 9.72 -0.40
N ALA A 295 14.50 8.74 -1.27
CA ALA A 295 14.83 7.33 -1.04
C ALA A 295 16.35 7.12 -0.94
N LYS A 296 17.14 7.82 -1.78
CA LYS A 296 18.61 7.85 -1.66
C LYS A 296 19.07 8.36 -0.29
N ASN A 297 18.40 9.37 0.26
CA ASN A 297 18.76 9.91 1.57
C ASN A 297 18.47 8.97 2.74
N LEU A 298 17.63 7.94 2.55
CA LEU A 298 17.35 6.91 3.57
C LEU A 298 18.32 5.72 3.50
N TYR A 299 19.22 5.71 2.52
CA TYR A 299 20.13 4.60 2.28
C TYR A 299 20.96 4.25 3.52
N ASP A 300 21.63 5.22 4.13
CA ASP A 300 22.57 4.99 5.24
C ASP A 300 21.82 4.36 6.43
N ALA A 301 20.69 4.94 6.81
CA ALA A 301 19.84 4.43 7.88
C ALA A 301 19.34 3.02 7.61
N ILE A 302 18.83 2.73 6.42
CA ILE A 302 18.37 1.38 6.10
C ILE A 302 19.55 0.41 6.08
N SER A 303 20.75 0.83 5.68
CA SER A 303 21.91 -0.08 5.59
C SER A 303 22.55 -0.41 6.93
N GLU A 304 22.63 0.56 7.85
CA GLU A 304 23.36 0.42 9.13
C GLU A 304 22.45 0.11 10.33
N ASN A 305 21.14 0.39 10.22
CA ASN A 305 20.23 0.19 11.34
C ASN A 305 19.93 -1.30 11.56
N THR A 306 20.18 -1.78 12.78
CA THR A 306 20.00 -3.20 13.17
C THR A 306 18.72 -3.46 13.96
N ILE A 307 17.89 -2.44 14.17
CA ILE A 307 16.77 -2.45 15.12
C ILE A 307 15.42 -2.35 14.40
N LEU A 308 15.38 -1.62 13.29
CA LEU A 308 14.21 -1.46 12.46
C LEU A 308 13.81 -2.83 11.87
N LYS A 309 12.58 -3.27 12.16
CA LYS A 309 12.03 -4.54 11.70
C LYS A 309 10.99 -4.38 10.60
N VAL A 310 10.20 -3.31 10.66
CA VAL A 310 9.13 -3.04 9.70
C VAL A 310 9.33 -1.69 9.05
N LEU A 311 9.41 -1.69 7.72
CA LEU A 311 9.52 -0.48 6.91
C LEU A 311 8.42 -0.47 5.85
N ASP A 312 7.50 0.49 5.95
CA ASP A 312 6.45 0.71 4.95
C ASP A 312 6.78 1.95 4.13
N LEU A 313 7.08 1.72 2.86
CA LEU A 313 7.36 2.73 1.84
C LEU A 313 6.34 2.64 0.70
N SER A 314 5.12 2.17 0.96
CA SER A 314 4.06 2.09 -0.03
C SER A 314 3.65 3.47 -0.55
N ARG A 315 3.22 3.59 -1.82
CA ARG A 315 2.69 4.84 -2.40
C ARG A 315 3.64 6.03 -2.26
N CYS A 316 4.94 5.81 -2.44
CA CYS A 316 5.97 6.81 -2.18
C CYS A 316 6.64 7.36 -3.44
N ASP A 317 6.15 7.01 -4.65
CA ASP A 317 6.69 7.45 -5.94
C ASP A 317 8.20 7.18 -6.08
N ILE A 318 8.70 6.08 -5.49
CA ILE A 318 10.14 5.80 -5.38
C ILE A 318 10.77 5.55 -6.76
N GLY A 319 10.06 4.88 -7.67
CA GLY A 319 10.54 4.49 -8.98
C GLY A 319 11.70 3.48 -8.95
N ASN A 320 12.14 3.05 -10.14
CA ASN A 320 13.16 2.01 -10.29
C ASN A 320 14.53 2.40 -9.71
N GLU A 321 14.94 3.66 -9.88
CA GLU A 321 16.22 4.15 -9.36
C GLU A 321 16.23 4.20 -7.82
N GLY A 322 15.16 4.74 -7.24
CA GLY A 322 14.97 4.77 -5.79
C GLY A 322 14.96 3.36 -5.18
N PHE A 323 14.28 2.42 -5.85
CA PHE A 323 14.28 1.01 -5.47
C PHE A 323 15.66 0.39 -5.56
N GLY A 324 16.49 0.78 -6.53
CA GLY A 324 17.88 0.36 -6.62
C GLY A 324 18.69 0.74 -5.38
N TYR A 325 18.51 1.96 -4.85
CA TYR A 325 19.17 2.37 -3.60
C TYR A 325 18.69 1.55 -2.40
N ILE A 326 17.37 1.32 -2.27
CA ILE A 326 16.81 0.53 -1.18
C ILE A 326 17.29 -0.92 -1.25
N ALA A 327 17.27 -1.53 -2.44
CA ALA A 327 17.75 -2.88 -2.67
C ALA A 327 19.24 -3.03 -2.31
N PHE A 328 20.04 -2.01 -2.62
CA PHE A 328 21.46 -2.00 -2.25
C PHE A 328 21.68 -1.73 -0.75
N ALA A 329 20.81 -0.97 -0.08
CA ALA A 329 20.89 -0.82 1.38
C ALA A 329 20.60 -2.14 2.09
N LEU A 330 19.60 -2.87 1.60
CA LEU A 330 19.13 -4.13 2.17
C LEU A 330 20.02 -5.33 1.89
N SER A 331 21.00 -5.21 0.98
CA SER A 331 22.03 -6.24 0.86
C SER A 331 23.01 -6.20 2.05
N ASN A 332 23.20 -5.04 2.66
CA ASN A 332 24.03 -4.85 3.85
C ASN A 332 23.23 -5.10 5.15
N ASN A 333 21.94 -4.74 5.16
CA ASN A 333 21.07 -4.95 6.31
C ASN A 333 20.63 -6.43 6.41
N GLN A 334 20.73 -6.99 7.62
CA GLN A 334 20.40 -8.38 7.90
C GLN A 334 19.27 -8.54 8.93
N ASP A 335 18.76 -7.43 9.48
CA ASP A 335 17.82 -7.39 10.59
C ASP A 335 16.41 -6.95 10.19
N LEU A 336 16.24 -6.24 9.06
CA LEU A 336 14.91 -5.86 8.56
C LEU A 336 14.12 -7.11 8.15
N GLU A 337 12.90 -7.23 8.65
CA GLU A 337 12.06 -8.41 8.47
C GLU A 337 10.95 -8.16 7.44
N SER A 338 10.29 -7.00 7.51
CA SER A 338 9.15 -6.66 6.66
C SER A 338 9.38 -5.38 5.87
N LEU A 339 9.19 -5.47 4.56
CA LEU A 339 9.28 -4.34 3.64
C LEU A 339 8.03 -4.23 2.77
N ASP A 340 7.38 -3.06 2.80
CA ASP A 340 6.30 -2.72 1.87
C ASP A 340 6.78 -1.70 0.84
N LEU A 341 6.73 -2.10 -0.43
CA LEU A 341 7.05 -1.28 -1.60
C LEU A 341 5.88 -1.26 -2.60
N SER A 342 4.66 -1.48 -2.12
CA SER A 342 3.49 -1.46 -2.98
C SER A 342 3.24 -0.08 -3.60
N ASP A 343 2.77 -0.04 -4.84
CA ASP A 343 2.40 1.19 -5.54
C ASP A 343 3.56 2.22 -5.60
N ASN A 344 4.71 1.80 -6.17
CA ASN A 344 5.91 2.62 -6.30
C ASN A 344 6.40 2.76 -7.74
N HIS A 345 5.55 2.42 -8.71
CA HIS A 345 5.84 2.51 -10.14
C HIS A 345 7.09 1.72 -10.56
N LEU A 346 7.24 0.48 -10.06
CA LEU A 346 8.31 -0.43 -10.46
C LEU A 346 7.94 -1.17 -11.77
N ASP A 347 8.89 -1.29 -12.70
CA ASP A 347 8.72 -1.93 -14.03
C ASP A 347 9.88 -2.88 -14.39
N GLU A 348 10.06 -3.26 -15.67
CA GLU A 348 11.16 -4.15 -16.09
C GLU A 348 12.57 -3.72 -15.68
N MET A 349 12.79 -2.41 -15.54
CA MET A 349 14.11 -1.85 -15.23
C MET A 349 14.56 -2.21 -13.81
N CYS A 350 13.62 -2.57 -12.92
CA CYS A 350 13.94 -2.99 -11.55
C CYS A 350 14.49 -4.41 -11.45
N SER A 351 14.47 -5.22 -12.53
CA SER A 351 14.82 -6.64 -12.52
C SER A 351 16.16 -6.96 -11.84
N LYS A 352 17.23 -6.21 -12.12
CA LYS A 352 18.54 -6.41 -11.49
C LYS A 352 18.52 -6.10 -9.99
N SER A 353 17.91 -4.98 -9.61
CA SER A 353 17.77 -4.57 -8.22
C SER A 353 16.92 -5.57 -7.43
N LEU A 354 15.86 -6.11 -8.05
CA LEU A 354 14.99 -7.12 -7.46
C LEU A 354 15.74 -8.43 -7.21
N TYR A 355 16.53 -8.89 -8.18
CA TYR A 355 17.40 -10.05 -7.98
C TYR A 355 18.38 -9.85 -6.82
N ASN A 356 19.03 -8.68 -6.74
CA ASN A 356 19.98 -8.38 -5.67
C ASN A 356 19.28 -8.36 -4.30
N LEU A 357 18.14 -7.66 -4.20
CA LEU A 357 17.32 -7.61 -2.99
C LEU A 357 16.96 -9.03 -2.52
N LEU A 358 16.39 -9.84 -3.40
CA LEU A 358 15.93 -11.18 -3.04
C LEU A 358 17.10 -12.12 -2.71
N SER A 359 18.23 -12.01 -3.41
CA SER A 359 19.36 -12.93 -3.18
C SER A 359 20.19 -12.61 -1.94
N GLN A 360 20.17 -11.37 -1.44
CA GLN A 360 21.06 -10.91 -0.36
C GLN A 360 20.32 -10.52 0.93
N SER A 361 19.05 -10.12 0.84
CA SER A 361 18.29 -9.72 2.02
C SER A 361 17.79 -10.92 2.82
N LYS A 362 17.60 -10.69 4.13
CA LYS A 362 16.98 -11.64 5.06
C LYS A 362 15.51 -11.34 5.37
N LEU A 363 14.84 -10.62 4.47
CA LEU A 363 13.43 -10.29 4.61
C LEU A 363 12.61 -11.58 4.76
N THR A 364 11.59 -11.52 5.63
CA THR A 364 10.59 -12.56 5.83
C THR A 364 9.29 -12.19 5.11
N HIS A 365 8.98 -10.89 5.02
CA HIS A 365 7.80 -10.36 4.36
C HIS A 365 8.16 -9.29 3.34
N LEU A 366 7.71 -9.46 2.09
CA LEU A 366 7.90 -8.49 1.02
C LEU A 366 6.58 -8.23 0.28
N ASN A 367 6.16 -6.97 0.25
CA ASN A 367 5.01 -6.52 -0.53
C ASN A 367 5.47 -5.70 -1.75
N LEU A 368 5.16 -6.20 -2.95
CA LEU A 368 5.42 -5.56 -4.24
C LEU A 368 4.12 -5.36 -5.03
N SER A 369 2.97 -5.37 -4.36
CA SER A 369 1.67 -5.20 -5.03
C SER A 369 1.51 -3.84 -5.70
N TRP A 370 0.57 -3.71 -6.64
CA TRP A 370 0.30 -2.44 -7.33
C TRP A 370 1.52 -1.86 -8.08
N ASN A 371 2.35 -2.71 -8.69
CA ASN A 371 3.44 -2.29 -9.57
C ASN A 371 3.23 -2.82 -10.99
N SER A 372 4.19 -2.66 -11.89
CA SER A 372 4.13 -3.11 -13.29
C SER A 372 5.10 -4.26 -13.54
N LEU A 373 5.08 -5.29 -12.69
CA LEU A 373 6.02 -6.42 -12.73
C LEU A 373 5.62 -7.56 -13.69
N HIS A 374 5.07 -7.21 -14.87
CA HIS A 374 4.56 -8.19 -15.83
C HIS A 374 5.63 -8.84 -16.73
N ASP A 375 6.79 -8.20 -16.88
CA ASP A 375 7.79 -8.64 -17.87
C ASP A 375 8.51 -9.94 -17.49
N ALA A 376 8.75 -10.80 -18.49
CA ALA A 376 9.46 -12.07 -18.30
C ALA A 376 10.85 -11.90 -17.63
N LYS A 377 11.57 -10.80 -17.90
CA LYS A 377 12.89 -10.52 -17.32
C LYS A 377 12.82 -10.35 -15.80
N VAL A 378 11.78 -9.68 -15.30
CA VAL A 378 11.56 -9.47 -13.87
C VAL A 378 11.27 -10.80 -13.20
N TRP A 379 10.44 -11.65 -13.81
CA TRP A 379 10.12 -12.97 -13.29
C TRP A 379 11.32 -13.91 -13.25
N LYS A 380 12.16 -13.87 -14.27
CA LYS A 380 13.42 -14.61 -14.25
C LYS A 380 14.31 -14.17 -13.10
N ALA A 381 14.49 -12.86 -12.92
CA ALA A 381 15.24 -12.29 -11.80
C ALA A 381 14.64 -12.63 -10.43
N LEU A 382 13.32 -12.60 -10.30
CA LEU A 382 12.57 -12.95 -9.09
C LEU A 382 12.77 -14.42 -8.72
N VAL A 383 12.61 -15.34 -9.67
CA VAL A 383 12.80 -16.79 -9.44
C VAL A 383 14.25 -17.11 -9.12
N ASP A 384 15.22 -16.54 -9.85
CA ASP A 384 16.64 -16.77 -9.60
C ASP A 384 17.11 -16.17 -8.27
N GLY A 385 16.55 -15.03 -7.85
CA GLY A 385 16.78 -14.43 -6.54
C GLY A 385 16.20 -15.29 -5.41
N LEU A 386 14.94 -15.72 -5.54
CA LEU A 386 14.24 -16.55 -4.54
C LEU A 386 14.87 -17.94 -4.37
N ARG A 387 15.53 -18.48 -5.41
CA ARG A 387 16.30 -19.73 -5.28
C ARG A 387 17.46 -19.62 -4.30
N LYS A 388 18.03 -18.41 -4.14
CA LYS A 388 19.11 -18.13 -3.19
C LYS A 388 18.59 -17.67 -1.83
N ASN A 389 17.35 -17.18 -1.79
CA ASN A 389 16.74 -16.69 -0.57
C ASN A 389 16.26 -17.85 0.32
N GLU A 390 16.66 -17.83 1.59
CA GLU A 390 16.29 -18.85 2.56
C GLU A 390 15.27 -18.38 3.61
N THR A 391 14.99 -17.07 3.65
CA THR A 391 14.25 -16.42 4.76
C THR A 391 12.85 -15.99 4.38
N LEU A 392 12.59 -15.66 3.12
CA LEU A 392 11.34 -15.05 2.67
C LEU A 392 10.19 -16.06 2.75
N ARG A 393 9.23 -15.75 3.62
CA ARG A 393 8.03 -16.57 3.87
C ARG A 393 6.80 -16.02 3.17
N SER A 394 6.67 -14.69 3.06
CA SER A 394 5.49 -14.03 2.51
C SER A 394 5.86 -13.09 1.37
N LEU A 395 5.24 -13.30 0.21
CA LEU A 395 5.43 -12.47 -0.97
C LEU A 395 4.07 -12.03 -1.54
N ASN A 396 3.87 -10.73 -1.66
CA ASN A 396 2.67 -10.17 -2.30
C ASN A 396 3.01 -9.54 -3.65
N LEU A 397 2.41 -10.07 -4.71
CA LEU A 397 2.53 -9.66 -6.11
C LEU A 397 1.16 -9.34 -6.72
N SER A 398 0.15 -9.06 -5.90
CA SER A 398 -1.18 -8.67 -6.39
C SER A 398 -1.13 -7.37 -7.20
N TRP A 399 -2.09 -7.15 -8.10
CA TRP A 399 -2.15 -5.92 -8.90
C TRP A 399 -0.86 -5.61 -9.68
N ASN A 400 -0.26 -6.61 -10.33
CA ASN A 400 0.95 -6.45 -11.16
C ASN A 400 0.72 -6.70 -12.65
N ALA A 401 -0.54 -6.82 -13.07
CA ALA A 401 -0.93 -7.16 -14.44
C ALA A 401 -0.26 -8.43 -14.99
N LEU A 402 0.05 -9.39 -14.12
CA LEU A 402 0.76 -10.63 -14.47
C LEU A 402 -0.04 -11.47 -15.46
N GLY A 403 0.61 -11.97 -16.52
CA GLY A 403 -0.03 -12.71 -17.60
C GLY A 403 0.81 -13.90 -18.08
N GLU A 404 0.68 -14.23 -19.36
CA GLU A 404 1.27 -15.42 -20.01
C GLU A 404 2.79 -15.53 -19.83
N GLU A 405 3.52 -14.43 -19.99
CA GLU A 405 4.99 -14.38 -19.88
C GLU A 405 5.53 -14.86 -18.52
N CYS A 406 4.74 -14.67 -17.46
CA CYS A 406 5.11 -14.99 -16.10
C CYS A 406 4.88 -16.48 -15.77
N VAL A 407 3.97 -17.15 -16.47
CA VAL A 407 3.44 -18.48 -16.09
C VAL A 407 4.51 -19.57 -16.03
N PRO A 408 5.43 -19.72 -17.00
CA PRO A 408 6.49 -20.73 -16.92
C PRO A 408 7.43 -20.51 -15.72
N HIS A 409 7.67 -19.24 -15.36
CA HIS A 409 8.50 -18.86 -14.22
C HIS A 409 7.75 -19.10 -12.92
N LEU A 410 6.46 -18.80 -12.87
CA LEU A 410 5.59 -19.06 -11.73
C LEU A 410 5.47 -20.57 -11.45
N TYR A 411 5.35 -21.41 -12.48
CA TYR A 411 5.40 -22.87 -12.31
C TYR A 411 6.69 -23.31 -11.62
N ASN A 412 7.83 -22.79 -12.08
CA ASN A 412 9.13 -23.07 -11.48
C ASN A 412 9.23 -22.56 -10.04
N LEU A 413 8.63 -21.40 -9.75
CA LEU A 413 8.56 -20.86 -8.40
C LEU A 413 7.74 -21.77 -7.48
N LEU A 414 6.52 -22.14 -7.89
CA LEU A 414 5.64 -22.99 -7.10
C LEU A 414 6.24 -24.38 -6.92
N SER A 415 6.73 -25.02 -7.98
CA SER A 415 7.25 -26.39 -7.90
C SER A 415 8.59 -26.52 -7.16
N ARG A 416 9.42 -25.48 -7.10
CA ARG A 416 10.79 -25.55 -6.54
C ARG A 416 11.04 -24.66 -5.32
N SER A 417 10.12 -23.75 -4.99
CA SER A 417 10.26 -22.94 -3.77
C SER A 417 10.21 -23.84 -2.54
N ARG A 418 11.07 -23.55 -1.58
CA ARG A 418 11.17 -24.28 -0.31
C ARG A 418 10.83 -23.43 0.90
N ASN A 419 10.65 -22.12 0.70
CA ASN A 419 10.58 -21.18 1.80
C ASN A 419 9.30 -20.37 1.83
N ILE A 420 8.67 -20.16 0.68
CA ILE A 420 7.46 -19.34 0.57
C ILE A 420 6.29 -20.12 1.15
N GLU A 421 5.67 -19.52 2.16
CA GLU A 421 4.48 -20.02 2.85
C GLU A 421 3.24 -19.25 2.41
N LYS A 422 3.37 -17.94 2.12
CA LYS A 422 2.26 -17.08 1.71
C LYS A 422 2.58 -16.40 0.39
N LEU A 423 1.73 -16.63 -0.62
CA LEU A 423 1.88 -16.03 -1.94
C LEU A 423 0.56 -15.39 -2.38
N ASN A 424 0.59 -14.08 -2.58
CA ASN A 424 -0.56 -13.35 -3.11
C ASN A 424 -0.34 -12.96 -4.57
N LEU A 425 -1.22 -13.46 -5.43
CA LEU A 425 -1.27 -13.25 -6.88
C LEU A 425 -2.66 -12.74 -7.33
N SER A 426 -3.46 -12.23 -6.39
CA SER A 426 -4.79 -11.68 -6.69
C SER A 426 -4.72 -10.46 -7.62
N TRP A 427 -5.83 -10.17 -8.30
CA TRP A 427 -5.94 -9.00 -9.19
C TRP A 427 -4.86 -8.94 -10.27
N ASN A 428 -4.67 -10.05 -10.97
CA ASN A 428 -3.76 -10.16 -12.11
C ASN A 428 -4.53 -10.62 -13.36
N LYS A 429 -3.83 -10.97 -14.43
CA LYS A 429 -4.40 -11.37 -15.73
C LYS A 429 -4.25 -12.88 -15.97
N PHE A 430 -4.33 -13.71 -14.92
CA PHE A 430 -4.31 -15.16 -15.07
C PHE A 430 -5.62 -15.65 -15.70
N ASN A 431 -5.52 -16.46 -16.77
CA ASN A 431 -6.65 -17.02 -17.51
C ASN A 431 -6.83 -18.51 -17.16
N GLY A 432 -7.80 -19.18 -17.82
CA GLY A 432 -8.08 -20.61 -17.59
C GLY A 432 -6.91 -21.55 -17.91
N GLU A 433 -6.14 -21.30 -18.97
CA GLU A 433 -4.99 -22.13 -19.37
C GLU A 433 -3.84 -22.00 -18.37
N HIS A 434 -3.62 -20.78 -17.86
CA HIS A 434 -2.62 -20.52 -16.82
C HIS A 434 -2.97 -21.25 -15.52
N ALA A 435 -4.26 -21.43 -15.21
CA ALA A 435 -4.72 -22.10 -14.00
C ALA A 435 -4.27 -23.56 -13.93
N GLU A 436 -4.26 -24.28 -15.05
CA GLU A 436 -3.84 -25.68 -15.12
C GLU A 436 -2.34 -25.82 -14.80
N ILE A 437 -1.52 -24.91 -15.33
CA ILE A 437 -0.08 -24.88 -15.06
C ILE A 437 0.19 -24.52 -13.59
N ILE A 438 -0.56 -23.56 -13.05
CA ILE A 438 -0.48 -23.20 -11.63
C ILE A 438 -0.90 -24.39 -10.76
N ALA A 439 -1.95 -25.11 -11.13
CA ALA A 439 -2.43 -26.32 -10.44
C ALA A 439 -1.36 -27.42 -10.42
N GLU A 440 -0.69 -27.66 -11.55
CA GLU A 440 0.43 -28.60 -11.61
C GLU A 440 1.59 -28.17 -10.69
N GLY A 441 1.90 -26.87 -10.65
CA GLY A 441 2.91 -26.31 -9.75
C GLY A 441 2.58 -26.50 -8.26
N ILE A 442 1.32 -26.23 -7.88
CA ILE A 442 0.82 -26.40 -6.50
C ILE A 442 0.87 -27.87 -6.08
N SER A 443 0.51 -28.79 -6.98
CA SER A 443 0.49 -30.23 -6.67
C SER A 443 1.86 -30.77 -6.21
N LYS A 444 2.94 -30.14 -6.67
CA LYS A 444 4.34 -30.47 -6.36
C LYS A 444 4.89 -29.72 -5.15
N ASN A 445 4.23 -28.64 -4.73
CA ASN A 445 4.69 -27.81 -3.62
C ASN A 445 4.25 -28.39 -2.27
N ASN A 446 5.13 -28.34 -1.28
CA ASN A 446 4.90 -28.83 0.08
C ASN A 446 5.15 -27.78 1.17
N THR A 447 5.41 -26.51 0.82
CA THR A 447 5.75 -25.45 1.77
C THR A 447 4.71 -24.33 1.81
N LEU A 448 4.01 -24.12 0.70
CA LEU A 448 3.01 -23.07 0.53
C LEU A 448 1.77 -23.39 1.37
N GLN A 449 1.46 -22.49 2.29
CA GLN A 449 0.33 -22.58 3.21
C GLN A 449 -0.85 -21.71 2.75
N GLU A 450 -0.58 -20.55 2.15
CA GLU A 450 -1.60 -19.61 1.71
C GLU A 450 -1.33 -19.19 0.26
N LEU A 451 -2.31 -19.42 -0.62
CA LEU A 451 -2.28 -18.96 -1.99
C LEU A 451 -3.52 -18.12 -2.29
N GLN A 452 -3.29 -16.89 -2.75
CA GLN A 452 -4.38 -15.99 -3.14
C GLN A 452 -4.35 -15.74 -4.64
N LEU A 453 -5.42 -16.16 -5.32
CA LEU A 453 -5.63 -16.01 -6.75
C LEU A 453 -6.94 -15.26 -7.07
N GLY A 454 -7.64 -14.72 -6.07
CA GLY A 454 -8.89 -13.99 -6.24
C GLY A 454 -8.81 -12.84 -7.25
N ASN A 455 -9.95 -12.48 -7.82
CA ASN A 455 -10.09 -11.41 -8.82
C ASN A 455 -9.15 -11.54 -10.03
N ASN A 456 -8.88 -12.78 -10.45
CA ASN A 456 -8.27 -13.09 -11.74
C ASN A 456 -9.34 -13.57 -12.73
N PRO A 457 -9.18 -13.33 -14.05
CA PRO A 457 -10.10 -13.83 -15.07
C PRO A 457 -9.95 -15.35 -15.32
N LEU A 458 -9.94 -16.15 -14.26
CA LEU A 458 -9.92 -17.60 -14.34
C LEU A 458 -11.29 -18.10 -14.80
N LYS A 459 -11.28 -19.05 -15.75
CA LYS A 459 -12.49 -19.76 -16.16
C LYS A 459 -12.83 -20.85 -15.16
N ALA A 460 -14.09 -21.27 -15.13
CA ALA A 460 -14.57 -22.31 -14.22
C ALA A 460 -13.82 -23.65 -14.36
N GLN A 461 -13.36 -23.99 -15.57
CA GLN A 461 -12.51 -25.17 -15.82
C GLN A 461 -11.16 -25.06 -15.09
N GLY A 462 -10.53 -23.89 -15.13
CA GLY A 462 -9.26 -23.64 -14.45
C GLY A 462 -9.39 -23.74 -12.93
N VAL A 463 -10.52 -23.29 -12.36
CA VAL A 463 -10.82 -23.49 -10.94
C VAL A 463 -10.96 -24.97 -10.58
N SER A 464 -11.62 -25.75 -11.43
CA SER A 464 -11.73 -27.20 -11.25
C SER A 464 -10.35 -27.84 -11.20
N ALA A 465 -9.43 -27.46 -12.09
CA ALA A 465 -8.07 -27.97 -12.10
C ALA A 465 -7.30 -27.61 -10.81
N LEU A 466 -7.43 -26.37 -10.33
CA LEU A 466 -6.80 -25.92 -9.07
C LEU A 466 -7.31 -26.71 -7.86
N ILE A 467 -8.63 -26.90 -7.74
CA ILE A 467 -9.23 -27.66 -6.63
C ILE A 467 -8.82 -29.13 -6.71
N HIS A 468 -8.90 -29.72 -7.91
CA HIS A 468 -8.49 -31.10 -8.14
C HIS A 468 -7.03 -31.33 -7.77
N ALA A 469 -6.11 -30.39 -8.06
CA ALA A 469 -4.70 -30.49 -7.66
C ALA A 469 -4.48 -30.48 -6.13
N ILE A 470 -5.39 -29.91 -5.35
CA ILE A 470 -5.31 -29.85 -3.89
C ILE A 470 -5.93 -31.08 -3.23
N THR A 471 -6.65 -31.90 -3.99
CA THR A 471 -7.21 -33.15 -3.46
C THR A 471 -6.11 -34.03 -2.87
N PRO A 472 -6.39 -34.75 -1.76
CA PRO A 472 -5.41 -35.56 -1.06
C PRO A 472 -4.83 -36.70 -1.92
N ASN A 473 -5.55 -37.12 -2.97
CA ASN A 473 -5.10 -38.14 -3.92
C ASN A 473 -3.89 -37.67 -4.73
N ILE A 474 -3.86 -36.38 -5.11
CA ILE A 474 -2.81 -35.80 -5.95
C ILE A 474 -1.70 -35.22 -5.08
N SER A 475 -2.03 -34.32 -4.14
CA SER A 475 -1.04 -33.55 -3.39
C SER A 475 -0.90 -34.03 -1.95
N ARG A 476 -0.49 -35.28 -1.74
CA ARG A 476 -0.44 -35.94 -0.42
C ARG A 476 0.26 -35.13 0.69
N ASN A 477 1.33 -34.42 0.34
CA ASN A 477 2.16 -33.65 1.28
C ASN A 477 1.95 -32.13 1.18
N SER A 478 0.84 -31.66 0.62
CA SER A 478 0.56 -30.23 0.54
C SER A 478 0.41 -29.63 1.95
N ALA A 479 1.10 -28.53 2.20
CA ALA A 479 0.96 -27.71 3.41
C ALA A 479 -0.13 -26.63 3.27
N LEU A 480 -0.85 -26.61 2.14
CA LEU A 480 -1.83 -25.56 1.84
C LEU A 480 -2.98 -25.62 2.84
N CYS A 481 -3.22 -24.50 3.52
CA CYS A 481 -4.30 -24.28 4.48
C CYS A 481 -5.32 -23.28 3.95
N PHE A 482 -4.93 -22.37 3.06
CA PHE A 482 -5.82 -21.33 2.56
C PHE A 482 -5.66 -21.16 1.05
N LEU A 483 -6.77 -21.30 0.32
CA LEU A 483 -6.86 -20.95 -1.09
C LEU A 483 -7.94 -19.89 -1.28
N ASP A 484 -7.53 -18.71 -1.73
CA ASP A 484 -8.45 -17.63 -2.07
C ASP A 484 -8.69 -17.54 -3.57
N LEU A 485 -9.95 -17.78 -3.96
CA LEU A 485 -10.52 -17.64 -5.30
C LEU A 485 -11.73 -16.71 -5.27
N GLU A 486 -11.67 -15.66 -4.44
CA GLU A 486 -12.69 -14.61 -4.36
C GLU A 486 -13.01 -14.04 -5.74
N ASN A 487 -14.31 -13.83 -6.01
CA ASN A 487 -14.83 -13.32 -7.28
C ASN A 487 -14.50 -14.21 -8.50
N ILE A 488 -14.31 -15.52 -8.29
CA ILE A 488 -14.15 -16.51 -9.35
C ILE A 488 -15.23 -17.57 -9.21
N TRP A 489 -15.86 -17.90 -10.33
CA TRP A 489 -17.01 -18.82 -10.39
C TRP A 489 -16.53 -20.21 -10.80
N ALA A 490 -17.00 -21.24 -10.08
CA ALA A 490 -16.68 -22.63 -10.36
C ALA A 490 -17.88 -23.39 -10.93
N ASN A 491 -17.63 -24.51 -11.61
CA ASN A 491 -18.68 -25.41 -12.09
C ASN A 491 -19.18 -26.31 -10.96
N LYS A 492 -20.36 -26.93 -11.13
CA LYS A 492 -20.91 -27.89 -10.16
C LYS A 492 -20.00 -29.10 -9.91
N ASP A 493 -19.16 -29.45 -10.87
CA ASP A 493 -18.30 -30.63 -10.85
C ASP A 493 -17.29 -30.62 -9.68
N ILE A 494 -16.99 -29.44 -9.12
CA ILE A 494 -16.06 -29.32 -7.99
C ILE A 494 -16.64 -29.80 -6.65
N LEU A 495 -17.95 -30.03 -6.56
CA LEU A 495 -18.61 -30.35 -5.29
C LEU A 495 -18.08 -31.65 -4.69
N GLU A 496 -17.83 -32.65 -5.52
CA GLU A 496 -17.24 -33.92 -5.09
C GLU A 496 -15.84 -33.71 -4.52
N ASP A 497 -14.98 -32.98 -5.24
CA ASP A 497 -13.62 -32.66 -4.78
C ASP A 497 -13.62 -31.87 -3.47
N LEU A 498 -14.50 -30.87 -3.34
CA LEU A 498 -14.64 -30.09 -2.11
C LEU A 498 -15.07 -30.95 -0.92
N GLU A 499 -15.96 -31.92 -1.13
CA GLU A 499 -16.42 -32.84 -0.10
C GLU A 499 -15.28 -33.78 0.33
N THR A 500 -14.48 -34.28 -0.61
CA THR A 500 -13.28 -35.07 -0.28
C THR A 500 -12.25 -34.27 0.52
N ILE A 501 -12.01 -33.00 0.15
CA ILE A 501 -11.08 -32.12 0.85
C ILE A 501 -11.60 -31.84 2.26
N LYS A 502 -12.89 -31.54 2.43
CA LYS A 502 -13.48 -31.28 3.74
C LYS A 502 -13.38 -32.49 4.67
N ASN A 503 -13.53 -33.70 4.13
CA ASN A 503 -13.47 -34.94 4.90
C ASN A 503 -12.04 -35.30 5.32
N VAL A 504 -11.04 -35.13 4.45
CA VAL A 504 -9.65 -35.54 4.71
C VAL A 504 -8.81 -34.41 5.31
N ARG A 505 -9.09 -33.16 4.96
CA ARG A 505 -8.33 -31.95 5.32
C ARG A 505 -9.25 -30.82 5.79
N PRO A 506 -9.90 -30.96 6.95
CA PRO A 506 -10.86 -29.96 7.44
C PRO A 506 -10.24 -28.59 7.77
N TRP A 507 -8.91 -28.50 7.89
CA TRP A 507 -8.20 -27.23 8.11
C TRP A 507 -8.05 -26.38 6.83
N VAL A 508 -8.29 -26.95 5.65
CA VAL A 508 -8.15 -26.23 4.37
C VAL A 508 -9.38 -25.38 4.12
N THR A 509 -9.18 -24.07 4.12
CA THR A 509 -10.22 -23.09 3.84
C THR A 509 -10.12 -22.63 2.39
N ILE A 510 -11.16 -22.89 1.60
CA ILE A 510 -11.25 -22.46 0.20
C ILE A 510 -12.32 -21.38 0.09
N LYS A 511 -11.92 -20.17 -0.29
CA LYS A 511 -12.84 -19.04 -0.54
C LYS A 511 -13.17 -19.00 -2.03
N LEU A 512 -14.44 -19.16 -2.39
CA LEU A 512 -14.92 -19.13 -3.78
C LEU A 512 -15.86 -17.93 -3.97
N GLY A 513 -15.88 -17.35 -5.18
CA GLY A 513 -16.86 -16.32 -5.54
C GLY A 513 -18.29 -16.88 -5.66
N GLY A 514 -18.41 -18.13 -6.11
CA GLY A 514 -19.68 -18.84 -6.20
C GLY A 514 -19.57 -20.10 -7.05
N ILE A 515 -20.62 -20.91 -7.03
CA ILE A 515 -20.74 -22.09 -7.89
C ILE A 515 -21.84 -21.80 -8.90
N LEU A 516 -21.53 -21.97 -10.19
CA LEU A 516 -22.49 -21.95 -11.27
C LEU A 516 -23.43 -23.15 -11.08
N SER A 517 -24.55 -22.94 -10.40
CA SER A 517 -25.71 -23.81 -10.52
C SER A 517 -26.34 -23.57 -11.89
N ASN A 518 -26.81 -24.63 -12.57
CA ASN A 518 -27.55 -24.53 -13.82
C ASN A 518 -28.79 -23.64 -13.63
N TYR A 519 -28.63 -22.34 -13.88
CA TYR A 519 -29.77 -21.44 -14.02
C TYR A 519 -30.45 -21.84 -15.33
N GLN A 520 -31.58 -22.55 -15.26
CA GLN A 520 -32.51 -22.56 -16.38
C GLN A 520 -32.96 -21.11 -16.54
N LEU A 521 -32.51 -20.46 -17.61
CA LEU A 521 -33.11 -19.22 -18.10
C LEU A 521 -34.57 -19.54 -18.40
N VAL A 522 -35.45 -19.36 -17.41
CA VAL A 522 -36.88 -19.37 -17.64
C VAL A 522 -37.15 -18.11 -18.43
N GLY A 523 -37.21 -18.27 -19.76
CA GLY A 523 -37.61 -17.21 -20.67
C GLY A 523 -38.92 -16.56 -20.19
N PRO A 524 -39.16 -15.28 -20.50
CA PRO A 524 -40.33 -14.59 -19.99
C PRO A 524 -41.58 -15.37 -20.43
N ASN A 525 -42.44 -15.72 -19.48
CA ASN A 525 -43.55 -16.61 -19.70
C ASN A 525 -44.46 -16.03 -20.81
N VAL A 526 -44.36 -16.60 -22.02
CA VAL A 526 -44.96 -16.06 -23.24
C VAL A 526 -46.46 -15.86 -23.08
N ARG A 527 -47.11 -16.78 -22.36
CA ARG A 527 -48.54 -16.71 -22.03
C ARG A 527 -48.89 -15.45 -21.25
N ARG A 528 -48.04 -15.07 -20.28
CA ARG A 528 -48.24 -13.86 -19.47
C ARG A 528 -48.00 -12.59 -20.28
N ILE A 529 -47.03 -12.61 -21.22
CA ILE A 529 -46.79 -11.48 -22.12
C ILE A 529 -47.98 -11.30 -23.09
N LEU A 530 -48.44 -12.38 -23.71
CA LEU A 530 -49.58 -12.37 -24.61
C LEU A 530 -50.86 -11.93 -23.89
N LEU A 531 -51.09 -12.40 -22.67
CA LEU A 531 -52.24 -11.97 -21.85
C LEU A 531 -52.18 -10.47 -21.54
N LYS A 532 -51.00 -9.94 -21.17
CA LYS A 532 -50.82 -8.50 -20.95
C LYS A 532 -51.07 -7.70 -22.22
N ARG A 533 -50.62 -8.19 -23.38
CA ARG A 533 -50.87 -7.51 -24.67
C ARG A 533 -52.35 -7.56 -25.05
N ALA A 534 -53.02 -8.69 -24.89
CA ALA A 534 -54.45 -8.84 -25.16
C ALA A 534 -55.30 -7.91 -24.29
N ASN A 535 -54.97 -7.79 -23.00
CA ASN A 535 -55.64 -6.86 -22.10
C ASN A 535 -55.40 -5.40 -22.52
N TYR A 536 -54.19 -5.06 -22.94
CA TYR A 536 -53.87 -3.73 -23.45
C TYR A 536 -54.69 -3.38 -24.71
N GLU A 537 -54.77 -4.30 -25.67
CA GLU A 537 -55.58 -4.12 -26.89
C GLU A 537 -57.08 -4.00 -26.58
N ALA A 538 -57.57 -4.76 -25.60
CA ALA A 538 -58.96 -4.68 -25.16
C ALA A 538 -59.31 -3.36 -24.46
N MET A 539 -58.33 -2.70 -23.84
CA MET A 539 -58.49 -1.40 -23.18
C MET A 539 -58.36 -0.21 -24.14
N LEU A 540 -57.88 -0.42 -25.38
CA LEU A 540 -57.84 0.65 -26.36
C LEU A 540 -59.25 1.08 -26.77
N PRO A 541 -59.53 2.39 -26.87
CA PRO A 541 -60.84 2.86 -27.29
C PRO A 541 -61.11 2.37 -28.72
N LYS A 542 -62.21 1.63 -28.90
CA LYS A 542 -62.66 1.17 -30.22
C LYS A 542 -62.77 2.37 -31.15
N GLN A 543 -61.97 2.39 -32.22
CA GLN A 543 -62.09 3.42 -33.26
C GLN A 543 -63.53 3.39 -33.80
N LYS A 544 -64.21 4.55 -33.77
CA LYS A 544 -65.54 4.68 -34.38
C LYS A 544 -65.38 4.35 -35.87
N LYS A 545 -66.04 3.27 -36.33
CA LYS A 545 -66.16 2.98 -37.76
C LYS A 545 -66.71 4.25 -38.43
N GLN A 546 -65.96 4.85 -39.34
CA GLN A 546 -66.44 5.96 -40.14
C GLN A 546 -67.72 5.51 -40.85
N GLN A 547 -68.84 6.22 -40.64
CA GLN A 547 -70.03 6.03 -41.47
C GLN A 547 -69.69 6.48 -42.88
N ARG A 548 -69.60 5.52 -43.80
CA ARG A 548 -69.32 5.78 -45.21
C ARG A 548 -70.63 6.20 -45.87
N ASN A 549 -70.74 7.47 -46.26
CA ASN A 549 -71.91 8.01 -46.96
C ASN A 549 -71.93 7.49 -48.41
N PHE A 550 -72.54 6.33 -48.60
CA PHE A 550 -72.73 5.68 -49.90
C PHE A 550 -73.39 6.61 -50.94
N GLY A 551 -74.25 7.55 -50.51
CA GLY A 551 -74.94 8.47 -51.41
C GLY A 551 -74.00 9.40 -52.19
N GLN A 552 -72.94 9.90 -51.56
CA GLN A 552 -71.99 10.81 -52.22
C GLN A 552 -71.07 10.05 -53.20
N PHE A 553 -70.79 8.77 -52.91
CA PHE A 553 -70.10 7.88 -53.82
C PHE A 553 -70.94 7.58 -55.06
N VAL A 554 -72.21 7.22 -54.91
CA VAL A 554 -73.12 6.93 -56.04
C VAL A 554 -73.30 8.16 -56.94
N MET A 555 -73.40 9.37 -56.38
CA MET A 555 -73.49 10.61 -57.19
C MET A 555 -72.19 10.99 -57.92
N SER A 556 -71.05 10.43 -57.52
CA SER A 556 -69.76 10.64 -58.23
C SER A 556 -69.57 9.70 -59.42
N LEU A 557 -70.44 8.70 -59.58
CA LEU A 557 -70.39 7.77 -60.70
C LEU A 557 -71.16 8.39 -61.87
N THR A 558 -70.43 8.88 -62.87
CA THR A 558 -71.04 9.23 -64.18
C THR A 558 -71.35 7.93 -64.93
N ASP A 559 -72.47 7.90 -65.68
CA ASP A 559 -73.19 6.74 -66.27
C ASP A 559 -72.37 5.72 -67.10
N LYS A 560 -71.33 5.14 -66.51
CA LYS A 560 -70.58 4.01 -67.05
C LYS A 560 -70.57 2.90 -66.00
N LEU A 561 -71.02 1.72 -66.43
CA LEU A 561 -71.06 0.50 -65.61
C LEU A 561 -69.67 0.22 -65.03
N ILE A 562 -69.54 0.41 -63.71
CA ILE A 562 -68.30 0.13 -62.99
C ILE A 562 -68.19 -1.36 -62.76
N ASN A 563 -67.08 -1.95 -63.19
CA ASN A 563 -66.79 -3.36 -62.96
C ASN A 563 -66.42 -3.62 -61.48
N ARG A 564 -66.76 -4.80 -60.95
CA ARG A 564 -66.59 -5.20 -59.54
C ARG A 564 -65.18 -4.92 -58.98
N GLY A 565 -64.16 -5.08 -59.81
CA GLY A 565 -62.76 -4.84 -59.42
C GLY A 565 -62.42 -3.36 -59.17
N MET A 566 -63.07 -2.43 -59.88
CA MET A 566 -62.89 -0.99 -59.63
C MET A 566 -63.60 -0.56 -58.35
N PHE A 567 -64.74 -1.18 -58.01
CA PHE A 567 -65.46 -0.90 -56.77
C PHE A 567 -64.62 -1.25 -55.54
N ALA A 568 -63.95 -2.41 -55.56
CA ALA A 568 -63.11 -2.87 -54.44
C ALA A 568 -61.87 -1.99 -54.19
N ARG A 569 -61.41 -1.21 -55.19
CA ARG A 569 -60.26 -0.31 -55.06
C ARG A 569 -60.62 1.07 -54.51
N ILE A 570 -61.89 1.47 -54.57
CA ILE A 570 -62.33 2.78 -54.06
C ILE A 570 -62.83 2.68 -52.60
N TYR A 571 -62.94 1.46 -52.05
CA TYR A 571 -63.47 1.18 -50.71
C TYR A 571 -62.41 0.70 -49.71
#